data_AF-A0A1B6D2Q4-F1
#
_entry.id   AF-A0A1B6D2Q4-F1
#
_cell.length_a   1.000
_cell.length_b   1.000
_cell.length_c   1.000
_cell.angle_alpha   90.00
_cell.angle_beta   90.00
_cell.angle_gamma   90.00
#
_symmetry.space_group_name_H-M   'P 1'
#
loop_
_entity.id
_entity.type
_entity.pdbx_description
1 polymer ?
#
loop_
_entity_poly.entity_id
_entity_poly.type
_entity_poly.pdbx_seq_one_letter_code
_entity_poly.pdbx_strand_id
1 'polypeptide(L)'
;MLPPINLIDISLTVAQGHTKVRANGVRALGNLMGLINKTHLSQPSYKNVLVSVATSLAQNAVSINNTKVKWNACYAIKSMLKNEDLHETSNTWQGILYNAINGLVSKSHNFKVRANASSAISSVSKREHYGSYFIPTWTALLDGLENATNMTDFKEFQHQDGLLEQLCIGLCHLAILTNVQDLANLYDVLVFRMDLAKQHVTQFHASTVPERTDIVLKATNHITELIQNSNLSSNQKTVADILIDIFNVGLT
;
A
#
# COMPACT_ATOMS: atom_id res chain seq x y z
N MET A 1 16.99 28.69 14.25
CA MET A 1 16.71 27.30 13.80
C MET A 1 16.12 27.39 12.39
N LEU A 2 16.60 26.60 11.43
CA LEU A 2 16.07 26.61 10.05
C LEU A 2 14.62 26.08 10.07
N PRO A 3 13.63 26.77 9.47
CA PRO A 3 12.26 26.26 9.49
C PRO A 3 12.15 24.96 8.68
N PRO A 4 11.27 24.00 9.06
CA PRO A 4 11.17 22.70 8.40
C PRO A 4 10.92 22.80 6.88
N ILE A 5 10.21 23.83 6.42
CA ILE A 5 9.97 24.10 5.00
C ILE A 5 11.26 24.21 4.19
N ASN A 6 12.28 24.90 4.72
CA ASN A 6 13.56 25.05 4.03
C ASN A 6 14.28 23.70 3.89
N LEU A 7 14.14 22.82 4.90
CA LEU A 7 14.70 21.46 4.81
C LEU A 7 13.97 20.63 3.74
N ILE A 8 12.67 20.82 3.58
CA ILE A 8 11.88 20.15 2.54
C ILE A 8 12.32 20.63 1.15
N ASP A 9 12.47 21.94 0.94
CA ASP A 9 12.87 22.52 -0.35
C ASP A 9 14.28 22.08 -0.78
N ILE A 10 15.22 22.06 0.17
CA ILE A 10 16.57 21.52 -0.07
C ILE A 10 16.49 20.03 -0.40
N SER A 11 15.68 19.26 0.34
CA SER A 11 15.53 17.82 0.10
C SER A 11 14.88 17.52 -1.24
N LEU A 12 13.93 18.34 -1.70
CA LEU A 12 13.34 18.29 -3.05
C LEU A 12 14.41 18.49 -4.12
N THR A 13 15.23 19.52 -3.98
CA THR A 13 16.33 19.82 -4.90
C THR A 13 17.31 18.64 -4.97
N VAL A 14 17.70 18.08 -3.82
CA VAL A 14 18.61 16.94 -3.76
C VAL A 14 17.98 15.66 -4.35
N ALA A 15 16.67 15.45 -4.14
CA ALA A 15 15.92 14.31 -4.69
C ALA A 15 15.75 14.34 -6.21
N GLN A 16 16.00 15.49 -6.84
CA GLN A 16 16.01 15.66 -8.30
C GLN A 16 17.44 15.75 -8.88
N GLY A 17 18.41 16.08 -8.02
CA GLY A 17 19.81 16.26 -8.40
C GLY A 17 20.59 14.97 -8.67
N HIS A 18 21.89 15.04 -8.44
CA HIS A 18 22.86 14.01 -8.84
C HIS A 18 22.58 12.63 -8.19
N THR A 19 22.74 11.55 -8.96
CA THR A 19 22.39 10.17 -8.56
C THR A 19 23.06 9.70 -7.26
N LYS A 20 24.27 10.19 -6.98
CA LYS A 20 25.03 9.88 -5.75
C LYS A 20 24.36 10.38 -4.46
N VAL A 21 23.64 11.50 -4.52
CA VAL A 21 22.99 12.13 -3.36
C VAL A 21 21.46 12.00 -3.38
N ARG A 22 20.89 11.66 -4.54
CA ARG A 22 19.45 11.55 -4.76
C ARG A 22 18.73 10.71 -3.72
N ALA A 23 19.23 9.52 -3.41
CA ALA A 23 18.63 8.63 -2.42
C ALA A 23 18.61 9.22 -1.00
N ASN A 24 19.52 10.15 -0.68
CA ASN A 24 19.52 10.85 0.61
C ASN A 24 18.45 11.95 0.64
N GLY A 25 18.29 12.70 -0.46
CA GLY A 25 17.19 13.67 -0.59
C GLY A 25 15.82 13.00 -0.47
N VAL A 26 15.61 11.89 -1.17
CA VAL A 26 14.37 11.11 -1.09
C VAL A 26 14.10 10.62 0.33
N ARG A 27 15.13 10.13 1.05
CA ARG A 27 14.98 9.68 2.44
C ARG A 27 14.65 10.83 3.38
N ALA A 28 15.31 11.98 3.20
CA ALA A 28 15.04 13.18 3.98
C ALA A 28 13.58 13.64 3.78
N LEU A 29 13.08 13.63 2.54
CA LEU A 29 11.66 13.90 2.26
C LEU A 29 10.74 12.96 3.04
N GLY A 30 10.99 11.65 3.02
CA GLY A 30 10.20 10.68 3.77
C GLY A 30 10.17 11.00 5.28
N ASN A 31 11.33 11.18 5.88
CA ASN A 31 11.45 11.50 7.30
C ASN A 31 10.72 12.82 7.66
N LEU A 32 10.89 13.86 6.84
CA LEU A 32 10.23 15.15 7.06
C LEU A 32 8.71 15.01 6.93
N MET A 33 8.21 14.31 5.90
CA MET A 33 6.77 14.08 5.74
C MET A 33 6.18 13.25 6.87
N GLY A 34 6.95 12.38 7.53
CA GLY A 34 6.51 11.68 8.74
C GLY A 34 6.42 12.57 10.00
N LEU A 35 7.02 13.77 9.98
CA LEU A 35 7.07 14.70 11.13
C LEU A 35 6.20 15.95 10.94
N ILE A 36 5.84 16.27 9.69
CA ILE A 36 4.92 17.38 9.39
C ILE A 36 3.56 17.11 10.04
N ASN A 37 2.97 18.14 10.63
CA ASN A 37 1.70 18.07 11.34
C ASN A 37 0.76 19.22 10.90
N LYS A 38 -0.48 19.21 11.40
CA LYS A 38 -1.50 20.23 11.08
C LYS A 38 -1.04 21.68 11.29
N THR A 39 -0.22 21.94 12.31
CA THR A 39 0.30 23.29 12.61
C THR A 39 1.26 23.80 11.54
N HIS A 40 2.04 22.92 10.92
CA HIS A 40 2.86 23.28 9.78
C HIS A 40 1.99 23.51 8.54
N LEU A 41 1.04 22.61 8.29
CA LEU A 41 0.20 22.60 7.09
C LEU A 41 -0.79 23.77 7.03
N SER A 42 -1.17 24.34 8.17
CA SER A 42 -2.01 25.54 8.21
C SER A 42 -1.30 26.80 7.71
N GLN A 43 0.04 26.77 7.59
CA GLN A 43 0.82 27.90 7.10
C GLN A 43 0.75 28.00 5.57
N PRO A 44 0.53 29.19 4.98
CA PRO A 44 0.43 29.37 3.53
C PRO A 44 1.63 28.85 2.73
N SER A 45 2.83 28.83 3.33
CA SER A 45 4.06 28.32 2.73
C SER A 45 4.00 26.81 2.40
N TYR A 46 3.11 26.05 3.06
CA TYR A 46 2.98 24.60 2.84
C TYR A 46 1.94 24.21 1.78
N LYS A 47 1.22 25.19 1.22
CA LYS A 47 0.07 24.96 0.33
C LYS A 47 0.32 23.94 -0.79
N ASN A 48 1.50 23.98 -1.41
CA ASN A 48 1.87 23.10 -2.53
C ASN A 48 2.90 22.02 -2.16
N VAL A 49 3.36 21.98 -0.92
CA VAL A 49 4.46 21.11 -0.50
C VAL A 49 4.09 19.64 -0.70
N LEU A 50 2.89 19.23 -0.29
CA LEU A 50 2.47 17.84 -0.39
C LEU A 50 2.44 17.35 -1.85
N VAL A 51 1.95 18.18 -2.77
CA VAL A 51 1.92 17.84 -4.20
C VAL A 51 3.34 17.76 -4.77
N SER A 52 4.21 18.72 -4.45
CA SER A 52 5.61 18.73 -4.91
C SER A 52 6.39 17.52 -4.40
N VAL A 53 6.23 17.18 -3.12
CA VAL A 53 6.87 16.01 -2.51
C VAL A 53 6.31 14.72 -3.11
N ALA A 54 4.99 14.58 -3.19
CA ALA A 54 4.37 13.40 -3.78
C ALA A 54 4.81 13.16 -5.23
N THR A 55 4.88 14.23 -6.04
CA THR A 55 5.36 14.16 -7.43
C THR A 55 6.81 13.68 -7.49
N SER A 56 7.70 14.29 -6.68
CA SER A 56 9.11 13.91 -6.63
C SER A 56 9.29 12.45 -6.17
N LEU A 57 8.54 12.01 -5.16
CA LEU A 57 8.60 10.63 -4.67
C LEU A 57 8.08 9.64 -5.71
N ALA A 58 6.95 9.91 -6.35
CA ALA A 58 6.39 9.05 -7.40
C ALA A 58 7.37 8.89 -8.58
N GLN A 59 7.94 9.99 -9.07
CA GLN A 59 8.94 9.97 -10.15
C GLN A 59 10.18 9.14 -9.77
N ASN A 60 10.66 9.28 -8.53
CA ASN A 60 11.81 8.51 -8.04
C ASN A 60 11.47 7.02 -7.85
N ALA A 61 10.23 6.68 -7.45
CA ALA A 61 9.78 5.32 -7.25
C ALA A 61 9.69 4.53 -8.57
N VAL A 62 9.29 5.18 -9.66
CA VAL A 62 9.16 4.56 -10.99
C VAL A 62 10.40 4.72 -11.89
N SER A 63 11.43 5.44 -11.42
CA SER A 63 12.65 5.73 -12.19
C SER A 63 13.43 4.48 -12.62
N ILE A 64 13.74 4.33 -13.90
CA ILE A 64 14.30 3.08 -14.45
C ILE A 64 15.70 2.72 -13.89
N ASN A 65 16.51 3.71 -13.52
CA ASN A 65 17.98 3.53 -13.47
C ASN A 65 18.60 3.35 -12.07
N ASN A 66 17.83 3.31 -10.98
CA ASN A 66 18.43 3.21 -9.64
C ASN A 66 17.54 2.54 -8.59
N THR A 67 17.78 1.25 -8.34
CA THR A 67 17.04 0.45 -7.35
C THR A 67 17.12 1.01 -5.93
N LYS A 68 18.26 1.62 -5.53
CA LYS A 68 18.39 2.25 -4.21
C LYS A 68 17.47 3.46 -4.08
N VAL A 69 17.36 4.28 -5.14
CA VAL A 69 16.44 5.42 -5.18
C VAL A 69 14.98 4.93 -5.14
N LYS A 70 14.61 3.93 -5.95
CA LYS A 70 13.27 3.32 -5.91
C LYS A 70 12.90 2.86 -4.50
N TRP A 71 13.80 2.11 -3.87
CA TRP A 71 13.58 1.59 -2.53
C TRP A 71 13.39 2.70 -1.49
N ASN A 72 14.23 3.75 -1.52
CA ASN A 72 14.06 4.90 -0.62
C ASN A 72 12.77 5.67 -0.92
N ALA A 73 12.34 5.73 -2.20
CA ALA A 73 11.12 6.39 -2.58
C ALA A 73 9.88 5.64 -2.06
N CYS A 74 9.80 4.31 -2.20
CA CYS A 74 8.72 3.52 -1.59
C CYS A 74 8.66 3.71 -0.07
N TYR A 75 9.83 3.74 0.60
CA TYR A 75 9.89 4.01 2.05
C TYR A 75 9.39 5.42 2.42
N ALA A 76 9.76 6.43 1.62
CA ALA A 76 9.29 7.79 1.83
C ALA A 76 7.78 7.93 1.56
N ILE A 77 7.26 7.26 0.53
CA ILE A 77 5.83 7.17 0.23
C ILE A 77 5.08 6.54 1.40
N LYS A 78 5.60 5.43 1.96
CA LYS A 78 5.06 4.80 3.18
C LYS A 78 4.95 5.80 4.33
N SER A 79 5.99 6.59 4.57
CA SER A 79 5.97 7.60 5.64
C SER A 79 4.89 8.67 5.42
N MET A 80 4.66 9.06 4.18
CA MET A 80 3.64 10.04 3.81
C MET A 80 2.22 9.46 3.94
N LEU A 81 2.01 8.22 3.47
CA LEU A 81 0.74 7.48 3.58
C LEU A 81 0.36 7.12 5.02
N LYS A 82 1.34 6.98 5.91
CA LYS A 82 1.09 6.71 7.33
C LYS A 82 0.68 7.95 8.12
N ASN A 83 0.97 9.15 7.62
CA ASN A 83 0.77 10.39 8.35
C ASN A 83 -0.67 10.92 8.16
N GLU A 84 -1.53 10.68 9.16
CA GLU A 84 -2.93 11.08 9.16
C GLU A 84 -3.14 12.59 8.99
N ASP A 85 -2.26 13.42 9.54
CA ASP A 85 -2.35 14.88 9.41
C ASP A 85 -2.29 15.33 7.94
N LEU A 86 -1.55 14.61 7.09
CA LEU A 86 -1.48 14.91 5.66
C LEU A 86 -2.80 14.58 4.94
N HIS A 87 -3.43 13.46 5.30
CA HIS A 87 -4.71 13.03 4.73
C HIS A 87 -5.85 13.97 5.13
N GLU A 88 -5.87 14.38 6.41
CA GLU A 88 -6.93 15.24 6.96
C GLU A 88 -6.83 16.68 6.47
N THR A 89 -5.63 17.12 6.05
CA THR A 89 -5.42 18.48 5.53
C THR A 89 -5.73 18.58 4.03
N SER A 90 -5.36 17.57 3.23
CA SER A 90 -5.55 17.61 1.78
C SER A 90 -5.56 16.22 1.15
N ASN A 91 -6.35 16.05 0.09
CA ASN A 91 -6.37 14.86 -0.75
C ASN A 91 -5.66 15.03 -2.10
N THR A 92 -5.13 16.23 -2.41
CA THR A 92 -4.61 16.56 -3.77
C THR A 92 -3.35 15.79 -4.17
N TRP A 93 -2.64 15.21 -3.19
CA TRP A 93 -1.41 14.46 -3.39
C TRP A 93 -1.63 12.94 -3.50
N GLN A 94 -2.77 12.43 -3.00
CA GLN A 94 -3.01 11.00 -2.82
C GLN A 94 -2.99 10.25 -4.16
N GLY A 95 -3.65 10.79 -5.19
CA GLY A 95 -3.70 10.15 -6.50
C GLY A 95 -2.34 9.96 -7.16
N ILE A 96 -1.42 10.90 -6.94
CA ILE A 96 -0.04 10.81 -7.46
C ILE A 96 0.66 9.58 -6.86
N LEU A 97 0.52 9.36 -5.56
CA LEU A 97 1.16 8.25 -4.87
C LEU A 97 0.46 6.92 -5.11
N TYR A 98 -0.87 6.87 -5.02
CA TYR A 98 -1.62 5.63 -5.24
C TYR A 98 -1.43 5.10 -6.66
N ASN A 99 -1.44 5.96 -7.69
CA ASN A 99 -1.18 5.51 -9.06
C ASN A 99 0.23 4.93 -9.22
N ALA A 100 1.24 5.59 -8.65
CA ALA A 100 2.63 5.11 -8.72
C ALA A 100 2.82 3.80 -7.96
N ILE A 101 2.32 3.70 -6.73
CA ILE A 101 2.55 2.55 -5.86
C ILE A 101 1.75 1.32 -6.33
N ASN A 102 0.50 1.50 -6.78
CA ASN A 102 -0.31 0.41 -7.32
C ASN A 102 0.30 -0.15 -8.62
N GLY A 103 0.85 0.73 -9.46
CA GLY A 103 1.62 0.32 -10.63
C GLY A 103 2.88 -0.48 -10.27
N LEU A 104 3.59 -0.08 -9.23
CA LEU A 104 4.78 -0.80 -8.76
C LEU A 104 4.43 -2.18 -8.19
N VAL A 105 3.43 -2.27 -7.31
CA VAL A 105 2.97 -3.52 -6.69
C VAL A 105 2.62 -4.58 -7.73
N SER A 106 1.89 -4.18 -8.77
CA SER A 106 1.40 -5.07 -9.82
C SER A 106 2.47 -5.42 -10.86
N LYS A 107 3.32 -4.47 -11.29
CA LYS A 107 4.10 -4.61 -12.55
C LYS A 107 5.61 -4.43 -12.44
N SER A 108 6.17 -4.05 -11.28
CA SER A 108 7.63 -3.84 -11.18
C SER A 108 8.41 -5.15 -11.37
N HIS A 109 9.40 -5.19 -12.25
CA HIS A 109 10.24 -6.38 -12.45
C HIS A 109 11.05 -6.79 -11.20
N ASN A 110 11.30 -5.85 -10.26
CA ASN A 110 12.06 -6.13 -9.06
C ASN A 110 11.14 -6.44 -7.86
N PHE A 111 11.25 -7.65 -7.30
CA PHE A 111 10.40 -8.14 -6.22
C PHE A 111 10.62 -7.43 -4.89
N LYS A 112 11.84 -6.99 -4.60
CA LYS A 112 12.11 -6.17 -3.40
C LYS A 112 11.42 -4.82 -3.46
N VAL A 113 11.40 -4.19 -4.63
CA VAL A 113 10.65 -2.93 -4.85
C VAL A 113 9.15 -3.18 -4.71
N ARG A 114 8.62 -4.27 -5.26
CA ARG A 114 7.21 -4.65 -5.11
C ARG A 114 6.81 -4.89 -3.66
N ALA A 115 7.62 -5.65 -2.92
CA ALA A 115 7.38 -5.94 -1.50
C ALA A 115 7.36 -4.65 -0.67
N ASN A 116 8.30 -3.72 -0.93
CA ASN A 116 8.33 -2.43 -0.26
C ASN A 116 7.14 -1.53 -0.66
N ALA A 117 6.72 -1.58 -1.92
CA ALA A 117 5.53 -0.87 -2.39
C ALA A 117 4.26 -1.41 -1.73
N SER A 118 4.14 -2.74 -1.60
CA SER A 118 3.05 -3.39 -0.86
C SER A 118 3.06 -2.96 0.61
N SER A 119 4.23 -2.94 1.25
CA SER A 119 4.35 -2.45 2.63
C SER A 119 3.98 -0.96 2.81
N ALA A 120 4.08 -0.16 1.75
CA ALA A 120 3.70 1.25 1.78
C ALA A 120 2.17 1.43 1.75
N ILE A 121 1.46 0.72 0.85
CA ILE A 121 -0.01 0.74 0.84
C ILE A 121 -0.57 0.22 2.17
N SER A 122 -0.04 -0.89 2.70
CA SER A 122 -0.50 -1.48 3.97
C SER A 122 -0.18 -0.68 5.23
N SER A 123 0.38 0.53 5.10
CA SER A 123 0.66 1.41 6.24
C SER A 123 -0.45 2.41 6.56
N VAL A 124 -1.44 2.53 5.67
CA VAL A 124 -2.56 3.46 5.81
C VAL A 124 -3.52 2.91 6.86
N SER A 125 -3.74 3.65 7.94
CA SER A 125 -4.48 3.16 9.12
C SER A 125 -6.00 3.13 8.95
N LYS A 126 -6.57 3.92 8.03
CA LYS A 126 -8.02 4.12 7.92
C LYS A 126 -8.52 3.95 6.50
N ARG A 127 -9.73 3.43 6.35
CA ARG A 127 -10.39 3.20 5.05
C ARG A 127 -10.58 4.49 4.27
N GLU A 128 -10.96 5.57 4.93
CA GLU A 128 -11.18 6.90 4.34
C GLU A 128 -9.92 7.49 3.71
N HIS A 129 -8.73 7.16 4.23
CA HIS A 129 -7.46 7.66 3.70
C HIS A 129 -7.10 7.06 2.34
N TYR A 130 -7.66 5.88 2.00
CA TYR A 130 -7.63 5.35 0.64
C TYR A 130 -8.63 6.05 -0.28
N GLY A 131 -9.76 6.54 0.24
CA GLY A 131 -10.80 7.19 -0.56
C GLY A 131 -11.26 6.32 -1.73
N SER A 132 -11.21 6.89 -2.94
CA SER A 132 -11.54 6.22 -4.21
C SER A 132 -10.48 5.19 -4.67
N TYR A 133 -9.30 5.15 -4.04
CA TYR A 133 -8.21 4.25 -4.39
C TYR A 133 -8.29 2.90 -3.69
N PHE A 134 -9.27 2.67 -2.81
CA PHE A 134 -9.39 1.42 -2.06
C PHE A 134 -9.57 0.19 -2.97
N ILE A 135 -10.57 0.22 -3.86
CA ILE A 135 -10.84 -0.88 -4.83
C ILE A 135 -9.69 -1.03 -5.85
N PRO A 136 -9.13 0.06 -6.43
CA PRO A 136 -7.91 -0.06 -7.24
C PRO A 136 -6.71 -0.68 -6.50
N THR A 137 -6.58 -0.48 -5.19
CA THR A 137 -5.49 -1.06 -4.40
C THR A 137 -5.69 -2.56 -4.19
N TRP A 138 -6.93 -3.01 -3.94
CA TRP A 138 -7.29 -4.44 -3.98
C TRP A 138 -6.90 -5.08 -5.32
N THR A 139 -7.29 -4.43 -6.42
CA THR A 139 -6.98 -4.89 -7.78
C THR A 139 -5.46 -5.03 -7.97
N ALA A 140 -4.69 -4.01 -7.57
CA ALA A 140 -3.24 -4.01 -7.72
C ALA A 140 -2.53 -5.12 -6.91
N LEU A 141 -3.02 -5.43 -5.71
CA LEU A 141 -2.51 -6.54 -4.90
C LEU A 141 -2.79 -7.90 -5.52
N LEU A 142 -4.00 -8.11 -6.05
CA LEU A 142 -4.38 -9.36 -6.71
C LEU A 142 -3.64 -9.55 -8.04
N ASP A 143 -3.55 -8.51 -8.87
CA ASP A 143 -2.67 -8.50 -10.05
C ASP A 143 -1.22 -8.78 -9.64
N GLY A 144 -0.84 -8.29 -8.45
CA GLY A 144 0.45 -8.56 -7.86
C GLY A 144 0.68 -10.05 -7.60
N LEU A 145 -0.26 -10.75 -6.97
CA LEU A 145 -0.16 -12.19 -6.73
C LEU A 145 -0.01 -12.95 -8.05
N GLU A 146 -0.89 -12.68 -9.01
CA GLU A 146 -0.88 -13.36 -10.32
C GLU A 146 0.42 -13.12 -11.10
N ASN A 147 0.92 -11.88 -11.11
CA ASN A 147 2.18 -11.57 -11.80
C ASN A 147 3.41 -12.08 -11.05
N ALA A 148 3.33 -12.30 -9.73
CA ALA A 148 4.42 -12.89 -8.98
C ALA A 148 4.59 -14.37 -9.32
N THR A 149 3.52 -15.11 -9.60
CA THR A 149 3.58 -16.54 -9.98
C THR A 149 3.99 -16.76 -11.43
N ASN A 150 3.76 -15.78 -12.32
CA ASN A 150 4.01 -15.90 -13.76
C ASN A 150 5.35 -15.31 -14.23
N MET A 151 6.22 -14.84 -13.34
CA MET A 151 7.47 -14.16 -13.72
C MET A 151 8.59 -15.15 -14.09
N THR A 152 9.30 -14.86 -15.20
CA THR A 152 10.35 -15.73 -15.77
C THR A 152 11.78 -15.37 -15.35
N ASP A 153 11.98 -14.35 -14.51
CA ASP A 153 13.33 -13.95 -14.06
C ASP A 153 13.79 -14.77 -12.86
N PHE A 154 14.62 -15.79 -13.14
CA PHE A 154 15.21 -16.67 -12.13
C PHE A 154 15.99 -15.93 -11.03
N LYS A 155 16.54 -14.73 -11.30
CA LYS A 155 17.29 -13.96 -10.27
C LYS A 155 16.39 -13.37 -9.19
N GLU A 156 15.13 -13.11 -9.53
CA GLU A 156 14.14 -12.57 -8.60
C GLU A 156 13.41 -13.68 -7.84
N PHE A 157 13.47 -14.94 -8.29
CA PHE A 157 12.80 -16.08 -7.66
C PHE A 157 13.15 -16.24 -6.17
N GLN A 158 14.41 -16.01 -5.79
CA GLN A 158 14.87 -16.00 -4.38
C GLN A 158 14.20 -14.91 -3.50
N HIS A 159 13.45 -13.99 -4.09
CA HIS A 159 12.72 -12.91 -3.40
C HIS A 159 11.20 -13.06 -3.54
N GLN A 160 10.74 -14.13 -4.20
CA GLN A 160 9.32 -14.36 -4.49
C GLN A 160 8.52 -14.59 -3.21
N ASP A 161 9.00 -15.45 -2.32
CA ASP A 161 8.30 -15.75 -1.06
C ASP A 161 8.07 -14.49 -0.22
N GLY A 162 9.11 -13.66 -0.08
CA GLY A 162 9.00 -12.40 0.65
C GLY A 162 8.06 -11.39 -0.01
N LEU A 163 7.91 -11.44 -1.34
CA LEU A 163 6.91 -10.65 -2.05
C LEU A 163 5.49 -11.20 -1.81
N LEU A 164 5.28 -12.51 -1.98
CA LEU A 164 3.99 -13.16 -1.76
C LEU A 164 3.49 -12.91 -0.33
N GLU A 165 4.37 -13.05 0.67
CA GLU A 165 4.08 -12.68 2.06
C GLU A 165 3.56 -11.23 2.18
N GLN A 166 4.29 -10.26 1.60
CA GLN A 166 3.87 -8.86 1.67
C GLN A 166 2.58 -8.55 0.90
N LEU A 167 2.27 -9.30 -0.16
CA LEU A 167 1.01 -9.17 -0.88
C LEU A 167 -0.16 -9.74 -0.06
N CYS A 168 0.01 -10.91 0.57
CA CYS A 168 -0.98 -11.49 1.47
C CYS A 168 -1.26 -10.59 2.68
N ILE A 169 -0.21 -10.00 3.29
CA ILE A 169 -0.35 -9.01 4.36
C ILE A 169 -1.16 -7.80 3.87
N GLY A 170 -0.92 -7.33 2.64
CA GLY A 170 -1.70 -6.25 2.04
C GLY A 170 -3.17 -6.59 1.85
N LEU A 171 -3.50 -7.80 1.37
CA LEU A 171 -4.89 -8.24 1.23
C LEU A 171 -5.59 -8.34 2.58
N CYS A 172 -4.94 -8.93 3.59
CA CYS A 172 -5.50 -9.00 4.95
C CYS A 172 -5.71 -7.59 5.53
N HIS A 173 -4.76 -6.68 5.31
CA HIS A 173 -4.88 -5.31 5.75
C HIS A 173 -6.08 -4.58 5.12
N LEU A 174 -6.29 -4.72 3.81
CA LEU A 174 -7.48 -4.14 3.18
C LEU A 174 -8.77 -4.83 3.64
N ALA A 175 -8.76 -6.13 3.91
CA ALA A 175 -9.91 -6.85 4.45
C ALA A 175 -10.34 -6.26 5.81
N ILE A 176 -9.39 -5.99 6.71
CA ILE A 176 -9.62 -5.35 8.02
C ILE A 176 -10.23 -3.94 7.89
N LEU A 177 -9.97 -3.25 6.78
CA LEU A 177 -10.49 -1.89 6.54
C LEU A 177 -11.77 -1.87 5.69
N THR A 178 -12.25 -3.03 5.23
CA THR A 178 -13.41 -3.11 4.34
C THR A 178 -14.68 -2.73 5.09
N ASN A 179 -15.50 -1.86 4.49
CA ASN A 179 -16.82 -1.53 5.01
C ASN A 179 -17.94 -2.06 4.09
N VAL A 180 -19.19 -1.95 4.53
CA VAL A 180 -20.37 -2.44 3.78
C VAL A 180 -20.49 -1.82 2.38
N GLN A 181 -20.08 -0.57 2.21
CA GLN A 181 -20.17 0.15 0.92
C GLN A 181 -19.14 -0.34 -0.10
N ASP A 182 -18.05 -0.94 0.38
CA ASP A 182 -17.00 -1.51 -0.48
C ASP A 182 -17.42 -2.84 -1.12
N LEU A 183 -18.22 -3.64 -0.40
CA LEU A 183 -18.57 -5.00 -0.78
C LEU A 183 -19.13 -5.09 -2.20
N ALA A 184 -20.04 -4.20 -2.59
CA ALA A 184 -20.63 -4.24 -3.94
C ALA A 184 -19.57 -4.06 -5.05
N ASN A 185 -18.58 -3.20 -4.83
CA ASN A 185 -17.51 -2.92 -5.81
C ASN A 185 -16.39 -3.98 -5.78
N LEU A 186 -16.28 -4.75 -4.69
CA LEU A 186 -15.31 -5.83 -4.56
C LEU A 186 -15.70 -7.08 -5.34
N TYR A 187 -16.98 -7.24 -5.71
CA TYR A 187 -17.44 -8.40 -6.48
C TYR A 187 -16.63 -8.60 -7.76
N ASP A 188 -16.56 -7.57 -8.61
CA ASP A 188 -15.87 -7.61 -9.91
C ASP A 188 -14.36 -7.87 -9.76
N VAL A 189 -13.80 -7.47 -8.62
CA VAL A 189 -12.37 -7.63 -8.32
C VAL A 189 -12.05 -9.04 -7.82
N LEU A 190 -12.97 -9.69 -7.11
CA LEU A 190 -12.73 -10.95 -6.41
C LEU A 190 -13.27 -12.18 -7.13
N VAL A 191 -14.38 -12.08 -7.87
CA VAL A 191 -15.11 -13.25 -8.38
C VAL A 191 -14.25 -14.21 -9.21
N PHE A 192 -13.30 -13.71 -10.00
CA PHE A 192 -12.38 -14.53 -10.80
C PHE A 192 -11.01 -14.76 -10.15
N ARG A 193 -10.80 -14.24 -8.94
CA ARG A 193 -9.49 -14.23 -8.26
C ARG A 193 -9.54 -14.82 -6.85
N MET A 194 -10.72 -15.26 -6.40
CA MET A 194 -10.91 -15.80 -5.05
C MET A 194 -10.07 -17.04 -4.79
N ASP A 195 -9.99 -17.97 -5.74
CA ASP A 195 -9.20 -19.20 -5.57
C ASP A 195 -7.70 -18.89 -5.46
N LEU A 196 -7.20 -17.97 -6.29
CA LEU A 196 -5.82 -17.49 -6.23
C LEU A 196 -5.52 -16.85 -4.87
N ALA A 197 -6.39 -15.94 -4.41
CA ALA A 197 -6.22 -15.25 -3.14
C ALA A 197 -6.25 -16.26 -1.97
N LYS A 198 -7.22 -17.17 -1.95
CA LYS A 198 -7.37 -18.21 -0.94
C LYS A 198 -6.16 -19.12 -0.87
N GLN A 199 -5.67 -19.60 -2.01
CA GLN A 199 -4.49 -20.45 -2.08
C GLN A 199 -3.28 -19.76 -1.44
N HIS A 200 -3.01 -18.50 -1.82
CA HIS A 200 -1.85 -17.78 -1.30
C HIS A 200 -1.99 -17.36 0.17
N VAL A 201 -3.18 -16.98 0.62
CA VAL A 201 -3.44 -16.68 2.04
C VAL A 201 -3.30 -17.93 2.90
N THR A 202 -3.80 -19.08 2.43
CA THR A 202 -3.64 -20.39 3.10
C THR A 202 -2.16 -20.77 3.21
N GLN A 203 -1.41 -20.67 2.11
CA GLN A 203 0.01 -20.96 2.12
C GLN A 203 0.78 -20.01 3.06
N PHE A 204 0.47 -18.71 3.01
CA PHE A 204 1.06 -17.72 3.90
C PHE A 204 0.80 -18.05 5.38
N HIS A 205 -0.43 -18.42 5.74
CA HIS A 205 -0.78 -18.80 7.10
C HIS A 205 -0.03 -20.07 7.56
N ALA A 206 0.14 -21.05 6.68
CA ALA A 206 0.80 -22.31 7.00
C ALA A 206 2.34 -22.19 7.09
N SER A 207 2.96 -21.30 6.31
CA SER A 207 4.43 -21.21 6.19
C SER A 207 5.07 -20.10 7.02
N THR A 208 4.27 -19.23 7.65
CA THR A 208 4.75 -18.06 8.39
C THR A 208 4.57 -18.25 9.89
N VAL A 209 5.48 -17.67 10.68
CA VAL A 209 5.41 -17.68 12.14
C VAL A 209 4.10 -17.05 12.65
N PRO A 210 3.51 -17.56 13.75
CA PRO A 210 2.19 -17.14 14.26
C PRO A 210 2.04 -15.63 14.48
N GLU A 211 3.10 -14.94 14.90
CA GLU A 211 3.06 -13.49 15.17
C GLU A 211 2.80 -12.67 13.91
N ARG A 212 3.12 -13.21 12.73
CA ARG A 212 2.85 -12.55 11.43
C ARG A 212 1.52 -12.97 10.83
N THR A 213 0.92 -14.07 11.28
CA THR A 213 -0.35 -14.58 10.75
C THR A 213 -1.57 -14.08 11.54
N ASP A 214 -1.37 -13.43 12.69
CA ASP A 214 -2.43 -12.74 13.47
C ASP A 214 -3.26 -11.75 12.61
N ILE A 215 -2.67 -11.17 11.56
CA ILE A 215 -3.39 -10.31 10.63
C ILE A 215 -4.50 -11.04 9.85
N VAL A 216 -4.33 -12.35 9.61
CA VAL A 216 -5.33 -13.17 8.92
C VAL A 216 -6.53 -13.39 9.83
N LEU A 217 -6.29 -13.69 11.12
CA LEU A 217 -7.35 -13.81 12.11
C LEU A 217 -8.12 -12.49 12.26
N LYS A 218 -7.42 -11.36 12.32
CA LYS A 218 -8.05 -10.03 12.35
C LYS A 218 -8.93 -9.76 11.14
N ALA A 219 -8.48 -10.13 9.95
CA ALA A 219 -9.27 -10.01 8.73
C ALA A 219 -10.56 -10.85 8.81
N THR A 220 -10.45 -12.12 9.20
CA THR A 220 -11.59 -13.03 9.34
C THR A 220 -12.61 -12.55 10.37
N ASN A 221 -12.13 -12.10 11.54
CA ASN A 221 -12.99 -11.56 12.59
C ASN A 221 -13.73 -10.31 12.11
N HIS A 222 -13.02 -9.38 11.48
CA HIS A 222 -13.62 -8.15 10.96
C HIS A 222 -14.71 -8.42 9.93
N ILE A 223 -14.46 -9.30 8.96
CA ILE A 223 -15.47 -9.66 7.95
C ILE A 223 -16.67 -10.38 8.59
N THR A 224 -16.43 -11.26 9.57
CA THR A 224 -17.50 -11.95 10.30
C THR A 224 -18.39 -10.96 11.06
N GLU A 225 -17.78 -10.00 11.77
CA GLU A 225 -18.50 -8.93 12.45
C GLU A 225 -19.26 -8.04 11.47
N LEU A 226 -18.67 -7.73 10.30
CA LEU A 226 -19.32 -6.94 9.25
C LEU A 226 -20.61 -7.61 8.75
N ILE A 227 -20.60 -8.94 8.60
CA ILE A 227 -21.78 -9.74 8.20
C ILE A 227 -22.82 -9.74 9.31
N GLN A 228 -22.42 -9.97 10.56
CA GLN A 228 -23.33 -10.10 11.70
C GLN A 228 -24.03 -8.77 12.05
N ASN A 229 -23.31 -7.65 11.91
CA ASN A 229 -23.78 -6.34 12.36
C ASN A 229 -24.49 -5.52 11.27
N SER A 230 -24.61 -6.04 10.05
CA SER A 230 -25.12 -5.29 8.90
C SER A 230 -26.25 -6.00 8.16
N ASN A 231 -27.28 -5.24 7.76
CA ASN A 231 -28.30 -5.73 6.82
C ASN A 231 -27.75 -5.67 5.39
N LEU A 232 -27.05 -6.73 4.97
CA LEU A 232 -26.46 -6.83 3.64
C LEU A 232 -27.49 -7.18 2.56
N SER A 233 -27.38 -6.54 1.40
CA SER A 233 -28.07 -6.97 0.18
C SER A 233 -27.54 -8.33 -0.29
N SER A 234 -28.27 -9.02 -1.17
CA SER A 234 -27.85 -10.32 -1.71
C SER A 234 -26.45 -10.28 -2.35
N ASN A 235 -26.15 -9.22 -3.12
CA ASN A 235 -24.83 -9.06 -3.74
C ASN A 235 -23.73 -8.87 -2.68
N GLN A 236 -23.98 -8.04 -1.66
CA GLN A 236 -23.01 -7.81 -0.59
C GLN A 236 -22.76 -9.08 0.23
N LYS A 237 -23.78 -9.91 0.45
CA LYS A 237 -23.62 -11.23 1.10
C LYS A 237 -22.69 -12.14 0.32
N THR A 238 -22.90 -12.27 -0.99
CA THR A 238 -22.03 -13.08 -1.85
C THR A 238 -20.57 -12.66 -1.75
N VAL A 239 -20.28 -11.36 -1.75
CA VAL A 239 -18.90 -10.86 -1.61
C VAL A 239 -18.34 -11.12 -0.22
N ALA A 240 -19.16 -10.96 0.82
CA ALA A 240 -18.73 -11.24 2.18
C ALA A 240 -18.42 -12.73 2.38
N ASP A 241 -19.20 -13.63 1.78
CA ASP A 241 -18.94 -15.07 1.78
C ASP A 241 -17.62 -15.41 1.05
N ILE A 242 -17.35 -14.75 -0.09
CA ILE A 242 -16.05 -14.88 -0.79
C ILE A 242 -14.90 -14.43 0.11
N LEU A 243 -15.03 -13.30 0.81
CA LEU A 243 -13.99 -12.80 1.71
C LEU A 243 -13.76 -13.76 2.89
N ILE A 244 -14.83 -14.32 3.48
CA ILE A 244 -14.71 -15.36 4.50
C ILE A 244 -13.97 -16.58 3.96
N ASP A 245 -14.31 -17.06 2.76
CA ASP A 245 -13.67 -18.22 2.16
C ASP A 245 -12.16 -18.01 1.90
N ILE A 246 -11.75 -16.78 1.57
CA ILE A 246 -10.35 -16.41 1.36
C ILE A 246 -9.55 -16.38 2.67
N PHE A 247 -10.10 -15.78 3.73
CA PHE A 247 -9.34 -15.48 4.96
C PHE A 247 -9.55 -16.48 6.10
N ASN A 248 -10.57 -17.35 6.05
CA ASN A 248 -10.82 -18.37 7.07
C ASN A 248 -9.86 -19.57 6.94
N VAL A 249 -8.59 -19.34 7.27
CA VAL A 249 -7.52 -20.34 7.23
C VAL A 249 -7.14 -20.71 8.66
N GLY A 250 -7.68 -21.82 9.18
CA GLY A 250 -7.38 -22.28 10.56
C GLY A 250 -8.55 -22.89 11.34
N LEU A 251 -9.76 -22.94 10.77
CA LEU A 251 -10.93 -23.65 11.34
C LEU A 251 -11.16 -25.04 10.73
N THR A 252 -10.21 -25.57 9.95
CA THR A 252 -10.24 -26.92 9.35
C THR A 252 -9.15 -27.80 9.91
#